data_AF-A0A438HU17-F1
#
_entry.id   AF-A0A438HU17-F1
#
_cell.length_a   1.000
_cell.length_b   1.000
_cell.length_c   1.000
_cell.angle_alpha   90.00
_cell.angle_beta   90.00
_cell.angle_gamma   90.00
#
_symmetry.space_group_name_H-M   'P 1'
#
loop_
_entity.id
_entity.type
_entity.pdbx_description
1 polymer ?
#
loop_
_entity_poly.entity_id
_entity_poly.type
_entity_poly.pdbx_seq_one_letter_code
_entity_poly.pdbx_strand_id
1 'polypeptide(L)'
;MDFIPGLPDDVARQCLIRVSYENFSTIAAVCRVWKSEVEDPDFFDRGKTAGYTRPVFAMAQARVVPNRSSGGMKCPTLAYRVTLLDLNG
;
A
#
# COMPACT_ATOMS: atom_id res chain seq x y z
N MET A 1 15.20 3.22 -15.55
CA MET A 1 14.85 1.83 -15.20
C MET A 1 13.82 1.98 -14.11
N ASP A 2 12.57 1.68 -14.41
CA ASP A 2 11.47 2.08 -13.54
C ASP A 2 11.51 1.28 -12.25
N PHE A 3 11.41 1.98 -11.14
CA PHE A 3 11.64 1.43 -9.81
C PHE A 3 10.59 0.38 -9.41
N ILE A 4 9.34 0.63 -9.78
CA ILE A 4 8.24 -0.34 -9.82
C ILE A 4 7.58 -0.20 -11.20
N PRO A 5 7.46 -1.28 -12.00
CA PRO A 5 6.85 -1.20 -13.31
C PRO A 5 5.43 -0.60 -13.25
N GLY A 6 5.17 0.43 -14.07
CA GLY A 6 3.87 1.09 -14.12
C GLY A 6 3.61 2.12 -13.02
N LEU A 7 4.61 2.45 -12.19
CA LEU A 7 4.53 3.53 -11.21
C LEU A 7 5.60 4.62 -11.44
N PRO A 8 5.26 5.90 -11.20
CA PRO A 8 6.25 6.96 -11.04
C PRO A 8 7.21 6.68 -9.87
N ASP A 9 8.48 7.07 -10.02
CA ASP A 9 9.53 6.76 -9.04
C ASP A 9 9.27 7.37 -7.64
N ASP A 10 8.62 8.54 -7.56
CA ASP A 10 8.22 9.15 -6.29
C ASP A 10 7.16 8.32 -5.56
N VAL A 11 6.15 7.81 -6.28
CA VAL A 11 5.12 6.94 -5.70
C VAL A 11 5.74 5.60 -5.28
N ALA A 12 6.65 5.06 -6.10
CA ALA A 12 7.34 3.81 -5.81
C ALA A 12 8.20 3.90 -4.54
N ARG A 13 8.91 5.02 -4.34
CA ARG A 13 9.64 5.31 -3.08
C ARG A 13 8.71 5.41 -1.87
N GLN A 14 7.54 6.04 -2.01
CA GLN A 14 6.56 6.08 -0.92
C GLN A 14 6.02 4.69 -0.56
N CYS A 15 5.92 3.77 -1.52
CA CYS A 15 5.55 2.38 -1.26
C CYS A 15 6.62 1.66 -0.44
N LEU A 16 7.90 1.83 -0.77
CA LEU A 16 9.00 1.25 0.00
C LEU A 16 9.09 1.80 1.44
N ILE A 17 8.92 3.11 1.62
CA ILE A 17 8.94 3.75 2.95
C ILE A 17 7.89 3.16 3.91
N ARG A 18 6.77 2.66 3.38
CA ARG A 18 5.68 2.07 4.17
C ARG A 18 5.96 0.63 4.60
N VAL A 19 7.00 -0.01 4.07
CA VAL A 19 7.39 -1.36 4.48
C VAL A 19 8.08 -1.30 5.84
N SER A 20 7.78 -2.26 6.74
CA SER A 20 8.46 -2.35 8.04
C SER A 20 9.97 -2.49 7.86
N TYR A 21 10.72 -1.82 8.74
CA TYR A 21 12.18 -1.85 8.78
C TYR A 21 12.75 -3.28 8.82
N GLU A 22 12.04 -4.21 9.46
CA GLU A 22 12.42 -5.62 9.54
C GLU A 22 12.60 -6.30 8.17
N ASN A 23 11.93 -5.79 7.13
CA ASN A 23 11.98 -6.34 5.77
C ASN A 23 12.95 -5.59 4.84
N PHE A 24 13.75 -4.65 5.36
CA PHE A 24 14.68 -3.86 4.53
C PHE A 24 15.76 -4.71 3.89
N SER A 25 16.20 -5.78 4.57
CA SER A 25 17.13 -6.76 4.00
C SER A 25 16.55 -7.44 2.75
N THR A 26 15.24 -7.74 2.76
CA THR A 26 14.52 -8.28 1.61
C THR A 26 14.39 -7.26 0.49
N ILE A 27 14.08 -6.00 0.80
CA ILE A 27 14.01 -4.91 -0.17
C ILE A 27 15.36 -4.68 -0.86
N ALA A 28 16.45 -4.63 -0.09
CA ALA A 28 17.79 -4.44 -0.59
C ALA A 28 18.26 -5.57 -1.53
N ALA A 29 17.65 -6.76 -1.43
CA ALA A 29 17.97 -7.90 -2.28
C ALA A 29 17.30 -7.85 -3.66
N VAL A 30 16.29 -6.98 -3.89
CA VAL A 30 15.51 -6.96 -5.14
C VAL A 30 16.36 -6.44 -6.31
N CYS A 31 16.95 -5.27 -6.17
CA CYS A 31 17.85 -4.70 -7.17
C CYS A 31 18.76 -3.62 -6.56
N ARG A 32 19.79 -3.20 -7.31
CA ARG A 32 20.75 -2.18 -6.85
C ARG A 32 20.09 -0.83 -6.53
N VAL A 33 19.05 -0.46 -7.27
CA VAL A 33 18.35 0.82 -7.06
C VAL A 33 17.54 0.78 -5.76
N TRP A 34 16.85 -0.34 -5.49
CA TRP A 34 16.12 -0.53 -4.24
C TRP A 34 17.03 -0.52 -3.03
N LYS A 35 18.19 -1.19 -3.16
CA LYS A 35 19.24 -1.18 -2.15
C LYS A 35 19.72 0.24 -1.85
N SER A 36 20.05 1.03 -2.86
CA SER A 36 20.53 2.41 -2.64
C SER A 36 19.48 3.32 -1.99
N GLU A 37 18.19 3.10 -2.28
CA GLU A 37 17.12 3.88 -1.65
C GLU A 37 16.95 3.54 -0.17
N VAL A 38 16.96 2.26 0.22
CA VAL A 38 16.77 1.90 1.65
C VAL A 38 18.01 2.08 2.51
N GLU A 39 19.20 2.12 1.90
CA GLU A 39 20.45 2.44 2.59
C GLU A 39 20.68 3.95 2.73
N ASP A 40 19.91 4.80 2.03
CA ASP A 40 19.98 6.26 2.16
C ASP A 40 19.42 6.68 3.55
N PRO A 41 20.22 7.32 4.42
CA PRO A 41 19.75 7.76 5.74
C PRO A 41 18.58 8.75 5.67
N ASP A 42 18.48 9.55 4.61
CA ASP A 42 17.38 10.51 4.44
C ASP A 42 16.06 9.81 4.07
N PHE A 43 16.12 8.54 3.61
CA PHE A 43 14.96 7.76 3.24
C PHE A 43 13.99 7.57 4.40
N PHE A 44 14.50 7.31 5.60
CA PHE A 44 13.68 7.13 6.80
C PHE A 44 13.14 8.46 7.33
N ASP A 45 13.93 9.53 7.29
CA ASP A 45 13.51 10.85 7.74
C ASP A 45 12.38 11.41 6.86
N ARG A 46 12.41 11.12 5.55
CA ARG A 46 11.29 11.39 4.63
C ARG A 46 10.02 10.66 5.08
N GLY A 47 10.13 9.39 5.47
CA GLY A 47 8.99 8.60 5.96
C GLY A 47 8.42 9.06 7.29
N LYS A 48 9.30 9.48 8.21
CA LYS A 48 8.93 9.98 9.54
C LYS A 48 8.26 11.35 9.47
N THR A 49 8.79 12.24 8.64
CA THR A 49 8.24 13.59 8.43
C THR A 49 6.89 13.55 7.71
N ALA A 50 6.73 12.63 6.77
CA ALA A 50 5.48 12.45 6.03
C ALA A 50 4.42 11.61 6.79
N GLY A 51 4.76 11.07 7.97
CA GLY A 51 3.84 10.27 8.78
C GLY A 51 3.50 8.89 8.22
N TYR A 52 4.25 8.38 7.23
CA TYR A 52 3.95 7.12 6.54
C TYR A 52 4.32 5.86 7.32
N THR A 53 5.08 6.00 8.40
CA THR A 53 5.42 4.91 9.33
C THR A 53 4.39 4.75 10.46
N ARG A 54 3.27 5.49 10.41
CA ARG A 54 2.24 5.45 11.45
C ARG A 54 1.26 4.29 11.21
N PRO A 55 0.81 3.61 12.27
CA PRO A 55 -0.24 2.60 12.14
C PRO A 55 -1.55 3.27 11.74
N VAL A 56 -2.19 2.76 10.68
CA VAL A 56 -3.55 3.13 10.27
C VAL A 56 -4.49 1.96 10.49
N PHE A 57 -5.73 2.24 10.89
CA PHE A 57 -6.76 1.20 10.97
C PHE A 57 -7.53 1.15 9.65
N ALA A 58 -7.49 -0.02 9.00
CA ALA A 58 -8.27 -0.28 7.79
C ALA A 58 -9.45 -1.20 8.12
N MET A 59 -10.67 -0.72 7.88
CA MET A 59 -11.87 -1.56 7.93
C MET A 59 -12.33 -1.89 6.52
N ALA A 60 -12.36 -3.17 6.17
CA ALA A 60 -12.90 -3.67 4.92
C ALA A 60 -14.25 -4.34 5.17
N GLN A 61 -15.31 -3.84 4.51
CA GLN A 61 -16.65 -4.41 4.59
C GLN A 61 -17.08 -4.96 3.23
N ALA A 62 -17.43 -6.24 3.17
CA ALA A 62 -18.10 -6.82 2.02
C ALA A 62 -19.58 -6.39 2.02
N ARG A 63 -20.03 -5.87 0.88
CA ARG A 63 -21.43 -5.60 0.59
C ARG A 63 -21.88 -6.53 -0.51
N VAL A 64 -22.84 -7.39 -0.18
CA VAL A 64 -23.55 -8.18 -1.17
C VAL A 64 -24.50 -7.23 -1.90
N VAL A 65 -24.24 -6.96 -3.18
CA VAL A 65 -25.13 -6.16 -4.01
C VAL A 65 -26.18 -7.11 -4.59
N PRO A 66 -27.45 -7.03 -4.16
CA PRO A 66 -28.50 -7.87 -4.74
C PRO A 66 -28.70 -7.45 -6.20
N ASN A 67 -28.44 -8.39 -7.12
CA ASN A 67 -28.67 -8.17 -8.54
C ASN A 67 -30.18 -8.18 -8.80
N ARG A 68 -30.78 -7.01 -9.07
CA ARG A 68 -32.23 -6.86 -9.29
C ARG A 68 -32.72 -7.36 -10.67
N SER A 69 -31.95 -8.16 -11.40
CA SER A 69 -32.43 -8.74 -12.66
C SER A 69 -33.29 -9.98 -12.41
N SER A 70 -34.58 -9.89 -12.72
CA SER A 70 -35.53 -10.99 -12.77
C SER A 70 -35.07 -12.09 -13.73
N GLY A 71 -34.75 -13.27 -13.20
CA GLY A 71 -34.52 -14.49 -13.99
C GLY A 71 -33.12 -15.09 -13.83
N GLY A 72 -33.04 -16.19 -13.08
CA GLY A 72 -31.86 -17.06 -12.98
C GLY A 72 -30.99 -16.84 -11.73
N MET A 73 -30.54 -17.94 -11.13
CA MET A 73 -29.62 -17.94 -9.99
C MET A 73 -28.26 -17.40 -10.43
N LYS A 74 -27.98 -16.13 -10.12
CA LYS A 74 -26.69 -15.47 -10.40
C LYS A 74 -25.89 -15.31 -9.12
N CYS A 75 -24.59 -15.56 -9.19
CA CYS A 75 -23.66 -15.31 -8.10
C CYS A 75 -23.78 -13.84 -7.64
N PRO A 76 -23.94 -13.58 -6.33
CA PRO A 76 -24.00 -12.21 -5.84
C PRO A 76 -22.69 -11.46 -6.15
N THR A 77 -22.80 -10.24 -6.66
CA THR A 77 -21.63 -9.35 -6.82
C THR A 77 -21.18 -8.87 -5.45
N LEU A 78 -19.94 -9.19 -5.10
CA LEU A 78 -19.30 -8.68 -3.89
C LEU A 78 -18.70 -7.31 -4.20
N ALA A 79 -19.26 -6.26 -3.61
CA ALA A 79 -18.64 -4.95 -3.59
C ALA A 79 -17.92 -4.78 -2.25
N TYR A 80 -16.66 -4.36 -2.26
CA TYR A 80 -15.91 -4.10 -1.03
C TYR A 80 -15.84 -2.61 -0.79
N ARG A 81 -16.12 -2.19 0.46
CA ARG A 81 -15.86 -0.83 0.92
C ARG A 81 -14.68 -0.87 1.87
N VAL A 82 -13.65 -0.07 1.59
CA VAL A 82 -12.50 0.13 2.49
C VAL A 82 -12.62 1.52 3.11
N THR A 83 -12.48 1.60 4.43
CA THR A 83 -12.38 2.86 5.16
C THR A 83 -11.05 2.86 5.91
N LEU A 84 -10.28 3.94 5.76
CA LEU A 84 -9.04 4.16 6.49
C LEU A 84 -9.30 5.17 7.60
N LEU A 85 -8.88 4.83 8.82
CA LEU A 85 -8.90 5.72 9.97
C LEU A 85 -7.46 6.02 10.39
N ASP A 86 -7.13 7.30 10.39
CA ASP A 86 -5.95 7.83 11.06
C ASP A 86 -6.36 8.23 12.49
N LEU A 87 -5.62 7.73 13.49
CA LEU A 87 -5.97 7.90 14.90
C LEU A 87 -5.41 9.17 15.54
N ASN A 88 -4.72 10.02 14.78
CA ASN A 88 -3.96 11.15 15.34
C ASN A 88 -4.21 12.49 14.63
N GLY A 89 -5.41 12.66 14.06
CA GLY A 89 -5.89 13.90 13.44
C GLY A 89 -6.39 14.95 14.42
#